data_AF-A0A9W7EKX5-F1
#
_entry.id   AF-A0A9W7EKX5-F1
#
_cell.length_a   1.000
_cell.length_b   1.000
_cell.length_c   1.000
_cell.angle_alpha   90.00
_cell.angle_beta   90.00
_cell.angle_gamma   90.00
#
_symmetry.space_group_name_H-M   'P 1'
#
loop_
_entity.id
_entity.type
_entity.pdbx_description
1 polymer ?
#
loop_
_entity_poly.entity_id
_entity_poly.type
_entity_poly.pdbx_seq_one_letter_code
_entity_poly.pdbx_strand_id
1 'polypeptide(L)'
;MTGIVRLSISILNRFAIKGMVDFTMLIHLRGSCEMGGFWFLVTLLLSMTGSFVSAYLYSNHYQDDDKLDTESLQAVLGSLSAIWVLSALSLVLVMDRKYLSTFYNFDTASDYERKCFMNAREDQDDLKSELLTDHPDMYRTWGDELLKPWTLKNWDRWEEEKPAWFTDAWIECVPNEYIPYDWRVKYNKTKGRVEDPQMRRRSSVQQVKMLMGGLEEK
;
A
#
# COMPACT_ATOMS: atom_id res chain seq x y z
N MET A 1 -17.67 -2.78 -9.03
CA MET A 1 -18.11 -1.85 -7.96
C MET A 1 -17.89 -0.41 -8.44
N THR A 2 -18.87 0.48 -8.27
CA THR A 2 -18.71 1.90 -8.58
C THR A 2 -17.67 2.54 -7.65
N GLY A 3 -16.94 3.55 -8.13
CA GLY A 3 -15.86 4.18 -7.37
C GLY A 3 -16.30 4.72 -5.99
N ILE A 4 -17.55 5.19 -5.88
CA ILE A 4 -18.14 5.72 -4.63
C ILE A 4 -18.29 4.62 -3.56
N VAL A 5 -18.74 3.43 -3.96
CA VAL A 5 -18.91 2.30 -3.03
C VAL A 5 -17.55 1.87 -2.46
N ARG A 6 -16.52 1.81 -3.32
CA ARG A 6 -15.15 1.49 -2.90
C ARG A 6 -14.58 2.54 -1.94
N LEU A 7 -14.78 3.82 -2.25
CA LEU A 7 -14.35 4.92 -1.38
C LEU A 7 -15.00 4.82 0.00
N SER A 8 -16.30 4.55 0.04
CA SER A 8 -17.06 4.42 1.29
C SER A 8 -16.53 3.27 2.16
N ILE A 9 -16.29 2.11 1.55
CA ILE A 9 -15.70 0.95 2.24
C ILE A 9 -14.29 1.28 2.76
N SER A 10 -13.46 1.94 1.95
CA SER A 10 -12.10 2.32 2.36
C SER A 10 -12.11 3.28 3.56
N ILE A 11 -13.01 4.27 3.56
CA ILE A 11 -13.17 5.21 4.66
C ILE A 11 -13.59 4.48 5.95
N LEU A 12 -14.60 3.61 5.87
CA LEU A 12 -15.05 2.82 7.02
C LEU A 12 -13.93 1.93 7.58
N ASN A 13 -13.16 1.27 6.70
CA ASN A 13 -12.03 0.46 7.12
C ASN A 13 -10.97 1.31 7.85
N ARG A 14 -10.63 2.48 7.31
CA ARG A 14 -9.68 3.41 7.96
C ARG A 14 -10.16 3.87 9.33
N PHE A 15 -11.46 4.16 9.49
CA PHE A 15 -12.03 4.51 10.79
C PHE A 15 -11.99 3.33 11.78
N ALA A 16 -12.31 2.12 11.32
CA ALA A 16 -12.26 0.93 12.16
C ALA A 16 -10.83 0.63 12.65
N ILE A 17 -9.85 0.64 11.75
CA ILE A 17 -8.42 0.47 12.07
C ILE A 17 -7.97 1.55 13.05
N LYS A 18 -8.29 2.82 12.77
CA LYS A 18 -7.95 3.93 13.65
C LYS A 18 -8.54 3.77 15.05
N GLY A 19 -9.82 3.43 15.15
CA GLY A 19 -10.48 3.16 16.43
C GLY A 19 -9.82 2.01 17.18
N MET A 20 -9.54 0.89 16.50
CA MET A 20 -8.83 -0.24 17.11
C MET A 20 -7.47 0.17 17.66
N VAL A 21 -6.66 0.89 16.88
CA VAL A 21 -5.32 1.34 17.32
C VAL A 21 -5.42 2.29 18.50
N ASP A 22 -6.41 3.18 18.52
CA ASP A 22 -6.56 4.16 19.61
C ASP A 22 -6.89 3.51 20.95
N PHE A 23 -7.71 2.46 20.96
CA PHE A 23 -8.10 1.77 22.19
C PHE A 23 -7.13 0.68 22.63
N THR A 24 -6.50 -0.02 21.67
CA THR A 24 -5.72 -1.24 21.96
C THR A 24 -4.23 -1.07 21.76
N MET A 25 -3.80 -0.02 21.05
CA MET A 25 -2.39 0.22 20.71
C MET A 25 -1.70 -1.01 20.07
N LEU A 26 -2.45 -1.77 19.26
CA LEU A 26 -1.95 -2.98 18.60
C LEU A 26 -0.79 -2.66 17.64
N ILE A 27 0.42 -3.10 18.01
CA ILE A 27 1.65 -2.87 17.25
C ILE A 27 1.60 -3.51 15.85
N HIS A 28 0.79 -4.54 15.64
CA HIS A 28 0.64 -5.20 14.34
C HIS A 28 0.08 -4.27 13.25
N LEU A 29 -0.76 -3.29 13.61
CA LEU A 29 -1.39 -2.35 12.67
C LEU A 29 -0.50 -1.14 12.32
N ARG A 30 0.77 -1.17 12.74
CA ARG A 30 1.77 -0.13 12.51
C ARG A 30 2.29 -0.08 11.07
N GLY A 31 2.09 -1.13 10.27
CA GLY A 31 2.66 -1.24 8.93
C GLY A 31 2.33 -0.03 8.03
N SER A 32 3.21 0.28 7.07
CA SER A 32 3.04 1.39 6.12
C SER A 32 1.77 1.29 5.26
N CYS A 33 1.23 0.07 5.09
CA CYS A 33 -0.03 -0.17 4.37
C CYS A 33 -1.28 0.13 5.22
N GLU A 34 -1.14 0.20 6.55
CA GLU A 34 -2.23 0.43 7.50
C GLU A 34 -2.19 1.88 8.02
N MET A 35 -1.63 2.09 9.22
CA MET A 35 -1.55 3.41 9.85
C MET A 35 -0.22 4.13 9.59
N GLY A 36 0.85 3.38 9.32
CA GLY A 36 2.22 3.89 9.23
C GLY A 36 2.88 4.11 10.60
N GLY A 37 4.20 3.88 10.64
CA GLY A 37 4.98 3.91 11.87
C GLY A 37 4.96 5.26 12.58
N PHE A 38 5.12 6.36 11.83
CA PHE A 38 5.14 7.70 12.40
C PHE A 38 3.79 8.09 13.04
N TRP A 39 2.67 7.87 12.34
CA TRP A 39 1.34 8.20 12.86
C TRP A 39 0.95 7.35 14.07
N PHE A 40 1.42 6.11 14.10
CA PHE A 40 1.31 5.25 15.27
C PHE A 40 2.03 5.87 16.48
N LEU A 41 3.28 6.34 16.31
CA LEU A 41 4.01 7.04 17.39
C LEU A 41 3.31 8.31 17.85
N VAL A 42 2.80 9.13 16.93
CA VAL A 42 2.07 10.36 17.26
C VAL A 42 0.82 10.04 18.09
N THR A 43 0.06 9.02 17.70
CA THR A 43 -1.13 8.59 18.43
C THR A 43 -0.78 8.11 19.84
N LEU A 44 0.30 7.36 19.95
CA LEU A 44 0.80 6.84 21.22
C LEU A 44 1.26 7.96 22.17
N LEU A 45 1.93 8.99 21.65
CA LEU A 45 2.28 10.21 22.41
C LEU A 45 1.04 11.05 22.77
N LEU A 46 0.08 11.14 21.85
CA LEU A 46 -1.18 11.86 22.09
C LEU A 46 -2.00 11.20 23.19
N SER A 47 -2.09 9.87 23.23
CA SER A 47 -2.79 9.14 24.30
C SER A 47 -2.13 9.35 25.67
N MET A 48 -0.79 9.36 25.72
CA MET A 48 -0.05 9.66 26.94
C MET A 48 -0.32 11.09 27.41
N THR A 49 -0.04 12.07 26.55
CA THR A 49 -0.19 13.50 26.88
C THR A 49 -1.64 13.88 27.16
N GLY A 50 -2.60 13.31 26.44
CA GLY A 50 -4.03 13.51 26.64
C GLY A 50 -4.50 13.11 28.03
N SER A 51 -3.92 12.06 28.63
CA SER A 51 -4.24 11.66 30.01
C SER A 51 -3.77 12.71 31.02
N PHE A 52 -2.58 13.29 30.83
CA PHE A 52 -2.06 14.37 31.68
C PHE A 52 -2.81 15.69 31.47
N VAL A 53 -3.16 16.03 30.23
CA VAL A 53 -3.96 17.23 29.92
C VAL A 53 -5.35 17.10 30.55
N SER A 54 -5.96 15.93 30.50
CA SER A 54 -7.26 15.67 31.14
C SER A 54 -7.18 15.82 32.66
N ALA A 55 -6.13 15.27 33.29
CA ALA A 55 -5.90 15.43 34.73
C ALA A 55 -5.65 16.91 35.12
N TYR A 56 -4.89 17.64 34.30
CA TYR A 56 -4.65 19.07 34.49
C TYR A 56 -5.94 19.90 34.38
N LEU A 57 -6.76 19.64 33.37
CA LEU A 57 -8.05 20.30 33.21
C LEU A 57 -8.99 20.00 34.37
N TYR A 58 -9.08 18.73 34.79
CA TYR A 58 -9.86 18.31 35.96
C TYR A 58 -9.41 19.03 37.24
N SER A 59 -8.11 19.05 37.51
CA SER A 59 -7.56 19.71 38.69
C SER A 59 -7.83 21.22 38.73
N ASN A 60 -7.87 21.89 37.58
CA ASN A 60 -8.00 23.35 37.54
C ASN A 60 -9.42 23.86 37.34
N HIS A 61 -10.30 23.10 36.67
CA HIS A 61 -11.64 23.56 36.30
C HIS A 61 -12.76 22.85 37.04
N TYR A 62 -12.50 21.74 37.74
CA TYR A 62 -13.49 21.06 38.56
C TYR A 62 -13.46 21.63 39.99
N GLN A 63 -14.57 22.26 40.41
CA GLN A 63 -14.73 22.97 41.69
C GLN A 63 -15.77 22.33 42.63
N ASP A 64 -16.23 21.11 42.33
CA ASP A 64 -17.22 20.41 43.16
C ASP A 64 -16.60 19.81 44.43
N ASP A 65 -17.40 19.63 45.48
CA ASP A 65 -16.93 19.09 46.78
C ASP A 65 -16.48 17.62 46.68
N ASP A 66 -16.97 16.86 45.69
CA ASP A 66 -16.59 15.47 45.39
C ASP A 66 -15.29 15.34 44.56
N LYS A 67 -14.39 16.34 44.64
CA LYS A 67 -13.15 16.33 43.88
C LYS A 67 -12.20 15.25 44.38
N LEU A 68 -11.70 14.43 43.46
CA LEU A 68 -10.64 13.47 43.74
C LEU A 68 -9.38 14.20 44.20
N ASP A 69 -8.72 13.62 45.20
CA ASP A 69 -7.44 14.11 45.68
C ASP A 69 -6.42 14.18 44.54
N THR A 70 -5.90 15.38 44.29
CA THR A 70 -5.00 15.68 43.17
C THR A 70 -3.69 14.90 43.29
N GLU A 71 -3.19 14.70 44.51
CA GLU A 71 -1.95 13.94 44.75
C GLU A 71 -2.14 12.47 44.38
N SER A 72 -3.22 11.86 44.86
CA SER A 72 -3.60 10.48 44.51
C SER A 72 -3.77 10.30 42.99
N LEU A 73 -4.44 11.25 42.32
CA LEU A 73 -4.64 11.22 40.87
C LEU A 73 -3.31 11.29 40.11
N GLN A 74 -2.41 12.20 40.49
CA GLN A 74 -1.09 12.34 39.87
C GLN A 74 -0.19 11.13 40.15
N ALA A 75 -0.25 10.57 41.36
CA ALA A 75 0.52 9.37 41.72
C ALA A 75 0.09 8.16 40.89
N VAL A 76 -1.22 7.91 40.75
CA VAL A 76 -1.75 6.82 39.92
C VAL A 76 -1.35 7.03 38.45
N LEU A 77 -1.58 8.23 37.92
CA LEU A 77 -1.25 8.53 36.52
C LEU A 77 0.25 8.40 36.24
N GLY A 78 1.09 8.91 37.15
CA GLY A 78 2.54 8.80 37.07
C GLY A 78 3.01 7.35 37.12
N SER A 79 2.44 6.53 38.01
CA SER A 79 2.79 5.11 38.11
C SER A 79 2.43 4.31 36.85
N LEU A 80 1.24 4.53 36.29
CA LEU A 80 0.79 3.89 35.04
C LEU A 80 1.66 4.32 33.86
N SER A 81 1.96 5.61 33.77
CA SER A 81 2.86 6.16 32.74
C SER A 81 4.27 5.56 32.86
N ALA A 82 4.80 5.42 34.07
CA ALA A 82 6.10 4.82 34.31
C ALA A 82 6.15 3.35 33.88
N ILE A 83 5.14 2.54 34.24
CA ILE A 83 5.04 1.13 33.81
C ILE A 83 4.99 1.03 32.29
N TRP A 84 4.22 1.92 31.64
CA TRP A 84 4.16 1.97 30.18
C TRP A 84 5.52 2.35 29.57
N VAL A 85 6.23 3.36 30.11
CA VAL A 85 7.55 3.77 29.61
C VAL A 85 8.58 2.66 29.77
N LEU A 86 8.56 1.97 30.90
CA LEU A 86 9.41 0.81 31.14
C LEU A 86 9.11 -0.32 30.14
N SER A 87 7.84 -0.55 29.82
CA SER A 87 7.43 -1.54 28.82
C SER A 87 7.92 -1.14 27.41
N ALA A 88 7.72 0.12 27.01
CA ALA A 88 8.21 0.63 25.72
C ALA A 88 9.74 0.60 25.64
N LEU A 89 10.44 0.94 26.72
CA LEU A 89 11.90 0.87 26.81
C LEU A 89 12.38 -0.57 26.68
N SER A 90 11.73 -1.52 27.38
CA SER A 90 12.06 -2.94 27.27
C SER A 90 11.91 -3.44 25.84
N LEU A 91 10.86 -3.02 25.13
CA LEU A 91 10.66 -3.35 23.72
C LEU A 91 11.79 -2.79 22.86
N VAL A 92 12.20 -1.53 23.06
CA VAL A 92 13.31 -0.91 22.31
C VAL A 92 14.65 -1.59 22.61
N LEU A 93 14.85 -2.10 23.82
CA LEU A 93 16.07 -2.81 24.20
C LEU A 93 16.13 -4.23 23.64
N VAL A 94 14.98 -4.93 23.56
CA VAL A 94 14.86 -6.28 22.99
C VAL A 94 14.87 -6.25 21.45
N MET A 95 14.36 -5.17 20.86
CA MET A 95 14.22 -5.06 19.41
C MET A 95 15.55 -4.82 18.70
N ASP A 96 15.71 -5.46 17.54
CA ASP A 96 16.85 -5.20 16.66
C ASP A 96 16.84 -3.74 16.17
N ARG A 97 17.97 -3.06 16.40
CA ARG A 97 18.19 -1.65 16.09
C ARG A 97 17.93 -1.32 14.62
N LYS A 98 18.09 -2.29 13.71
CA LYS A 98 17.78 -2.12 12.28
C LYS A 98 16.30 -1.75 12.05
N TYR A 99 15.40 -2.29 12.86
CA TYR A 99 13.96 -2.07 12.72
C TYR A 99 13.45 -0.82 13.45
N LEU A 100 14.26 -0.16 14.28
CA LEU A 100 13.85 1.12 14.90
C LEU A 100 13.50 2.18 13.85
N SER A 101 14.19 2.16 12.71
CA SER A 101 13.90 3.03 11.58
C SER A 101 12.44 2.95 11.13
N THR A 102 11.85 1.76 11.15
CA THR A 102 10.45 1.56 10.75
C THR A 102 9.43 2.29 11.63
N PHE A 103 9.81 2.74 12.83
CA PHE A 103 8.92 3.52 13.71
C PHE A 103 8.84 5.00 13.33
N TYR A 104 9.92 5.58 12.82
CA TYR A 104 9.96 7.00 12.44
C TYR A 104 9.98 7.21 10.92
N ASN A 105 9.82 6.14 10.13
CA ASN A 105 9.70 6.24 8.69
C ASN A 105 8.35 6.89 8.31
N PHE A 106 8.43 7.81 7.35
CA PHE A 106 7.30 8.48 6.72
C PHE A 106 6.94 7.84 5.37
N ASP A 107 7.46 6.64 5.11
CA ASP A 107 7.22 5.94 3.85
C ASP A 107 5.73 5.68 3.65
N THR A 108 5.23 6.07 2.48
CA THR A 108 3.88 5.71 2.04
C THR A 108 3.82 4.21 1.74
N ALA A 109 2.64 3.59 1.77
CA ALA A 109 2.43 2.22 1.30
C ALA A 109 3.07 1.98 -0.09
N SER A 110 2.88 2.93 -1.02
CA SER A 110 3.49 2.94 -2.36
C SER A 110 5.02 2.89 -2.33
N ASP A 111 5.66 3.67 -1.44
CA ASP A 111 7.12 3.70 -1.30
C ASP A 111 7.63 2.40 -0.68
N TYR A 112 6.87 1.82 0.24
CA TYR A 112 7.17 0.54 0.86
C TYR A 112 7.12 -0.62 -0.15
N GLU A 113 6.08 -0.69 -0.98
CA GLU A 113 5.96 -1.68 -2.06
C GLU A 113 7.11 -1.54 -3.05
N ARG A 114 7.46 -0.31 -3.44
CA ARG A 114 8.61 -0.04 -4.30
C ARG A 114 9.91 -0.59 -3.69
N LYS A 115 10.15 -0.37 -2.39
CA LYS A 115 11.32 -0.92 -1.69
C LYS A 115 11.28 -2.44 -1.64
N CYS A 116 10.11 -3.04 -1.43
CA CYS A 116 9.94 -4.50 -1.45
C CYS A 116 10.29 -5.06 -2.84
N PHE A 117 9.79 -4.44 -3.90
CA PHE A 117 10.11 -4.83 -5.29
C PHE A 117 11.61 -4.78 -5.58
N MET A 118 12.28 -3.68 -5.18
CA MET A 118 13.72 -3.48 -5.42
C MET A 118 14.60 -4.41 -4.58
N ASN A 119 14.16 -4.79 -3.39
CA ASN A 119 14.92 -5.68 -2.51
C ASN A 119 14.63 -7.17 -2.77
N ALA A 120 13.53 -7.49 -3.45
CA ALA A 120 13.17 -8.85 -3.80
C ALA A 120 14.13 -9.41 -4.87
N ARG A 121 14.62 -10.62 -4.62
CA ARG A 121 15.56 -11.29 -5.52
C ARG A 121 14.91 -11.63 -6.87
N GLU A 122 15.72 -11.97 -7.86
CA GLU A 122 15.23 -12.33 -9.20
C GLU A 122 14.43 -13.65 -9.22
N ASP A 123 14.67 -14.55 -8.25
CA ASP A 123 13.93 -15.82 -8.08
C ASP A 123 12.56 -15.63 -7.40
N GLN A 124 12.32 -14.48 -6.78
CA GLN A 124 11.12 -14.20 -5.99
C GLN A 124 10.04 -13.49 -6.80
N ASP A 125 9.68 -14.10 -7.92
CA ASP A 125 8.60 -13.60 -8.79
C ASP A 125 7.23 -13.71 -8.12
N ASP A 126 7.05 -14.68 -7.22
CA ASP A 126 5.86 -14.85 -6.39
C ASP A 126 5.57 -13.58 -5.57
N LEU A 127 6.55 -13.10 -4.80
CA LEU A 127 6.41 -11.88 -3.99
C LEU A 127 6.16 -10.63 -4.85
N LYS A 128 6.80 -10.55 -6.02
CA LYS A 128 6.59 -9.43 -6.95
C LYS A 128 5.22 -9.48 -7.62
N SER A 129 4.68 -10.69 -7.85
CA SER A 129 3.37 -10.89 -8.43
C SER A 129 2.23 -10.46 -7.49
N GLU A 130 2.43 -10.58 -6.18
CA GLU A 130 1.44 -10.13 -5.18
C GLU A 130 1.19 -8.62 -5.25
N LEU A 131 2.22 -7.83 -5.56
CA LEU A 131 2.11 -6.37 -5.71
C LEU A 131 1.14 -5.95 -6.84
N LEU A 132 0.92 -6.81 -7.84
CA LEU A 132 -0.05 -6.57 -8.92
C LEU A 132 -1.50 -6.88 -8.53
N THR A 133 -1.69 -7.55 -7.40
CA THR A 133 -3.03 -7.80 -6.84
C THR A 133 -3.54 -6.61 -6.03
N ASP A 134 -2.64 -5.73 -5.60
CA ASP A 134 -2.97 -4.47 -4.93
C ASP A 134 -3.61 -3.46 -5.88
N HIS A 135 -4.21 -2.41 -5.31
CA HIS A 135 -4.91 -1.41 -6.11
C HIS A 135 -3.92 -0.65 -7.03
N PRO A 136 -4.26 -0.40 -8.32
CA PRO A 136 -3.34 0.27 -9.26
C PRO A 136 -2.78 1.62 -8.82
N ASP A 137 -3.47 2.32 -7.92
CA ASP A 137 -2.97 3.57 -7.34
C ASP A 137 -1.72 3.38 -6.46
N MET A 138 -1.49 2.19 -5.91
CA MET A 138 -0.34 1.88 -5.05
C MET A 138 0.97 1.90 -5.82
N TYR A 139 0.97 1.46 -7.07
CA TYR A 139 2.15 1.50 -7.95
C TYR A 139 2.03 2.54 -9.07
N ARG A 140 1.05 3.46 -9.03
CA ARG A 140 0.87 4.47 -10.08
C ARG A 140 2.10 5.36 -10.31
N THR A 141 2.89 5.61 -9.28
CA THR A 141 4.06 6.52 -9.33
C THR A 141 5.34 5.86 -9.83
N TRP A 142 5.48 4.54 -9.67
CA TRP A 142 6.73 3.81 -9.95
C TRP A 142 6.54 2.55 -10.81
N GLY A 143 5.30 2.11 -11.01
CA GLY A 143 4.95 0.88 -11.72
C GLY A 143 5.34 0.91 -13.19
N ASP A 144 5.21 2.06 -13.86
CA ASP A 144 5.60 2.18 -15.27
C ASP A 144 7.12 2.07 -15.48
N GLU A 145 7.91 2.47 -14.47
CA GLU A 145 9.37 2.43 -14.52
C GLU A 145 9.92 1.02 -14.20
N LEU A 146 9.35 0.35 -13.20
CA LEU A 146 9.91 -0.90 -12.65
C LEU A 146 9.04 -2.12 -12.93
N LEU A 147 7.74 -2.02 -12.67
CA LEU A 147 6.82 -3.15 -12.67
C LEU A 147 6.42 -3.53 -14.10
N LYS A 148 6.15 -2.55 -14.97
CA LYS A 148 5.78 -2.76 -16.38
C LYS A 148 6.90 -3.39 -17.22
N PRO A 149 8.16 -2.95 -17.17
CA PRO A 149 9.23 -3.64 -17.90
C PRO A 149 9.48 -5.06 -17.39
N TRP A 150 9.34 -5.29 -16.08
CA TRP A 150 9.48 -6.61 -15.48
C TRP A 150 8.39 -7.57 -15.93
N THR A 151 7.11 -7.15 -15.91
CA THR A 151 6.01 -7.99 -16.41
C THR A 151 6.15 -8.29 -17.89
N LEU A 152 6.48 -7.29 -18.71
CA LEU A 152 6.63 -7.47 -20.16
C LEU A 152 7.79 -8.42 -20.51
N LYS A 153 8.88 -8.40 -19.75
CA LYS A 153 10.05 -9.26 -19.98
C LYS A 153 9.80 -10.71 -19.60
N ASN A 154 9.07 -10.95 -18.53
CA ASN A 154 8.92 -12.29 -17.95
C ASN A 154 7.63 -13.02 -18.37
N TRP A 155 6.71 -12.34 -19.06
CA TRP A 155 5.40 -12.90 -19.40
C TRP A 155 5.48 -14.21 -20.20
N ASP A 156 6.35 -14.27 -21.20
CA ASP A 156 6.53 -15.46 -22.04
C ASP A 156 6.99 -16.66 -21.20
N ARG A 157 7.92 -16.42 -20.26
CA ARG A 157 8.39 -17.44 -19.31
C ARG A 157 7.26 -17.94 -18.42
N TRP A 158 6.45 -17.05 -17.87
CA TRP A 158 5.35 -17.43 -16.98
C TRP A 158 4.26 -18.23 -17.70
N GLU A 159 4.04 -17.98 -18.98
CA GLU A 159 3.10 -18.78 -19.76
C GLU A 159 3.62 -20.21 -20.03
N GLU A 160 4.93 -20.36 -20.23
CA GLU A 160 5.58 -21.67 -20.40
C GLU A 160 5.63 -22.46 -19.10
N GLU A 161 6.09 -21.81 -18.01
CA GLU A 161 6.31 -22.45 -16.72
C GLU A 161 5.01 -22.62 -15.90
N LYS A 162 4.00 -21.76 -16.14
CA LYS A 162 2.73 -21.70 -15.41
C LYS A 162 2.90 -21.81 -13.88
N PRO A 163 3.56 -20.83 -13.25
CA PRO A 163 3.76 -20.86 -11.81
C PRO A 163 2.42 -20.80 -11.07
N ALA A 164 2.37 -21.35 -9.85
CA ALA A 164 1.12 -21.55 -9.11
C ALA A 164 0.29 -20.27 -8.87
N TRP A 165 0.94 -19.11 -8.83
CA TRP A 165 0.30 -17.81 -8.67
C TRP A 165 -0.25 -17.23 -9.99
N PHE A 166 0.20 -17.72 -11.16
CA PHE A 166 -0.22 -17.26 -12.49
C PHE A 166 -1.57 -17.90 -12.88
N THR A 167 -2.62 -17.46 -12.20
CA THR A 167 -4.00 -17.90 -12.39
C THR A 167 -4.79 -16.89 -13.21
N ASP A 168 -5.91 -17.31 -13.82
CA ASP A 168 -6.81 -16.39 -14.56
C ASP A 168 -7.26 -15.21 -13.68
N ALA A 169 -7.52 -15.46 -12.39
CA ALA A 169 -7.87 -14.42 -11.42
C ALA A 169 -6.74 -13.42 -11.18
N TRP A 170 -5.49 -13.89 -11.10
CA TRP A 170 -4.34 -12.99 -11.01
C TRP A 170 -4.17 -12.18 -12.29
N ILE A 171 -4.29 -12.82 -13.45
CA ILE A 171 -4.21 -12.16 -14.76
C ILE A 171 -5.25 -11.05 -14.83
N GLU A 172 -6.47 -11.25 -14.33
CA GLU A 172 -7.53 -10.24 -14.24
C GLU A 172 -7.13 -8.98 -13.45
N CYS A 173 -6.35 -9.11 -12.38
CA CYS A 173 -5.85 -7.96 -11.59
C CYS A 173 -4.82 -7.12 -12.34
N VAL A 174 -4.01 -7.74 -13.23
CA VAL A 174 -2.93 -7.03 -13.94
C VAL A 174 -3.48 -5.96 -14.90
N PRO A 175 -3.00 -4.70 -14.83
CA PRO A 175 -3.38 -3.68 -15.80
C PRO A 175 -3.01 -4.07 -17.22
N ASN A 176 -3.87 -3.77 -18.19
CA ASN A 176 -3.67 -4.20 -19.57
C ASN A 176 -2.34 -3.71 -20.15
N GLU A 177 -1.87 -2.51 -19.77
CA GLU A 177 -0.60 -1.93 -20.23
C GLU A 177 0.64 -2.72 -19.78
N TYR A 178 0.49 -3.61 -18.80
CA TYR A 178 1.57 -4.40 -18.19
C TYR A 178 1.66 -5.80 -18.82
N ILE A 179 0.73 -6.14 -19.70
CA ILE A 179 0.66 -7.42 -20.42
C ILE A 179 1.11 -7.20 -21.87
N PRO A 180 1.98 -8.05 -22.45
CA PRO A 180 2.34 -7.93 -23.86
C PRO A 180 1.13 -8.12 -24.79
N TYR A 181 1.17 -7.49 -25.96
CA TYR A 181 0.01 -7.39 -26.85
C TYR A 181 -0.59 -8.75 -27.26
N ASP A 182 0.25 -9.71 -27.64
CA ASP A 182 -0.21 -11.03 -28.10
C ASP A 182 -1.01 -11.74 -27.00
N TRP A 183 -0.57 -11.61 -25.76
CA TRP A 183 -1.24 -12.15 -24.58
C TRP A 183 -2.49 -11.36 -24.21
N ARG A 184 -2.52 -10.02 -24.40
CA ARG A 184 -3.75 -9.23 -24.22
C ARG A 184 -4.89 -9.74 -25.08
N VAL A 185 -4.61 -10.13 -26.33
CA VAL A 185 -5.62 -10.69 -27.24
C VAL A 185 -6.11 -12.04 -26.71
N LYS A 186 -5.20 -12.93 -26.31
CA LYS A 186 -5.54 -14.25 -25.75
C LYS A 186 -6.45 -14.14 -24.53
N TYR A 187 -6.18 -13.21 -23.62
CA TYR A 187 -6.93 -13.02 -22.38
C TYR A 187 -8.11 -12.05 -22.49
N ASN A 188 -8.51 -11.63 -23.70
CA ASN A 188 -9.57 -10.63 -23.93
C ASN A 188 -9.34 -9.29 -23.19
N LYS A 189 -8.09 -8.94 -22.93
CA LYS A 189 -7.64 -7.73 -22.20
C LYS A 189 -7.24 -6.58 -23.12
N THR A 190 -8.03 -6.34 -24.17
CA THR A 190 -7.72 -5.35 -25.21
C THR A 190 -8.30 -3.95 -24.96
N LYS A 191 -9.15 -3.76 -23.94
CA LYS A 191 -9.76 -2.46 -23.61
C LYS A 191 -8.90 -1.66 -22.63
N GLY A 192 -8.17 -0.64 -23.09
CA GLY A 192 -7.31 0.21 -22.25
C GLY A 192 -7.00 1.57 -22.91
N ARG A 193 -6.50 2.54 -22.12
CA ARG A 193 -6.26 3.93 -22.53
C ARG A 193 -4.90 4.12 -23.21
N VAL A 194 -4.55 3.36 -24.24
CA VAL A 194 -3.48 3.77 -25.17
C VAL A 194 -3.82 3.24 -26.57
N GLU A 195 -3.94 4.18 -27.50
CA GLU A 195 -3.78 3.96 -28.94
C GLU A 195 -2.38 3.39 -29.17
N ASP A 196 -2.27 2.06 -29.18
CA ASP A 196 -1.02 1.38 -29.48
C ASP A 196 -0.54 1.83 -30.88
N PRO A 197 0.68 2.35 -31.05
CA PRO A 197 1.21 2.68 -32.38
C PRO A 197 1.19 1.49 -33.34
N GLN A 198 1.24 0.25 -32.82
CA GLN A 198 1.06 -0.98 -33.61
C GLN A 198 -0.41 -1.27 -33.96
N MET A 199 -1.38 -0.73 -33.20
CA MET A 199 -2.81 -0.71 -33.58
C MET A 199 -3.12 0.31 -34.67
N ARG A 200 -2.18 1.18 -35.06
CA ARG A 200 -2.25 1.87 -36.37
C ARG A 200 -2.02 0.81 -37.44
N ARG A 201 -3.07 0.01 -37.66
CA ARG A 201 -3.22 -1.04 -38.66
C ARG A 201 -2.40 -0.65 -39.88
N ARG A 202 -1.58 -1.58 -40.39
CA ARG A 202 -1.28 -1.63 -41.83
C ARG A 202 -2.62 -1.45 -42.52
N SER A 203 -2.88 -0.24 -43.02
CA SER A 203 -4.17 0.05 -43.60
C SER A 203 -4.30 -0.87 -44.80
N SER A 204 -5.46 -1.51 -44.98
CA SER A 204 -5.78 -2.22 -46.22
C SER A 204 -5.55 -1.31 -47.43
N VAL A 205 -5.66 0.00 -47.25
CA VAL A 205 -5.31 1.04 -48.22
C VAL A 205 -3.82 1.00 -48.65
N GLN A 206 -2.86 0.76 -47.75
CA GLN A 206 -1.44 0.62 -48.11
C GLN A 206 -1.14 -0.68 -48.87
N GLN A 207 -1.82 -1.79 -48.53
CA GLN A 207 -1.74 -3.04 -49.29
C GLN A 207 -2.35 -2.91 -50.68
N VAL A 208 -3.51 -2.26 -50.79
CA VAL A 208 -4.17 -1.98 -52.08
C VAL A 208 -3.34 -1.00 -52.91
N LYS A 209 -2.69 0.00 -52.31
CA LYS A 209 -1.83 0.94 -53.03
C LYS A 209 -0.53 0.30 -53.52
N MET A 210 0.01 -0.71 -52.82
CA MET A 210 1.13 -1.52 -53.31
C MET A 210 0.71 -2.50 -54.42
N LEU A 211 -0.51 -3.04 -54.37
CA LEU A 211 -1.08 -3.89 -55.44
C LEU A 211 -1.48 -3.09 -56.69
N MET A 212 -2.01 -1.87 -56.51
CA MET A 212 -2.40 -0.99 -57.63
C MET A 212 -1.23 -0.18 -58.18
N GLY A 213 -0.22 0.14 -57.37
CA GLY A 213 1.01 0.81 -57.82
C GLY A 213 1.93 -0.06 -58.67
N GLY A 214 1.66 -1.37 -58.78
CA GLY A 214 2.32 -2.28 -59.72
C GLY A 214 1.59 -2.43 -61.07
N LEU A 215 0.46 -1.74 -61.27
CA LEU A 215 -0.37 -1.83 -62.48
C LEU A 215 -0.35 -0.57 -63.36
N GLU A 216 0.38 0.48 -62.97
CA GLU A 216 0.41 1.78 -63.69
C GLU A 216 1.72 2.08 -64.45
N GLU A 217 2.53 1.07 -64.78
CA GLU A 217 3.60 1.25 -65.77
C GLU A 217 3.53 0.17 -66.87
N LYS A 218 2.68 0.42 -67.88
CA LYS A 218 2.91 0.04 -69.28
C LYS A 218 2.23 1.05 -70.21
#